data_AF-A0A1Q9NSJ4-F1
#
_entry.id   AF-A0A1Q9NSJ4-F1
#
_cell.length_a   1.000
_cell.length_b   1.000
_cell.length_c   1.000
_cell.angle_alpha   90.00
_cell.angle_beta   90.00
_cell.angle_gamma   90.00
#
_symmetry.space_group_name_H-M   'P 1'
#
loop_
_entity.id
_entity.type
_entity.pdbx_description
1 polymer ?
#
loop_
_entity_poly.entity_id
_entity_poly.type
_entity_poly.pdbx_seq_one_letter_code
_entity_poly.pdbx_strand_id
1 'polypeptide(L)'
;MKPRLLASTLFLAILIAPMFVPVLAQPNHTLEWGVDPGEEFTYVLQRAYYADSNNMAFIVALIPFLAEMQAGQKVLLRVDHLDLIESSINESSQLPDSYCNLLRENDSALIMANLTGFVEPIDDWEFLDEVKNITGTEGLTLIDTEDYWGTIWTAVISGSGGSDITVRLEMRYEKENGTLSYLRHKYTTLGNDLIDVIFVHWYPGMPTIVAGGIQTTTLMIIVVSGVMGLIIAFIVYRGIKGRKSVVQRLGE
;
A
#
# COMPACT_ATOMS: atom_id res chain seq x y z
N MET A 1 20.97 -54.66 -46.01
CA MET A 1 20.52 -53.32 -46.44
C MET A 1 21.69 -52.58 -47.06
N LYS A 2 21.51 -51.98 -48.24
CA LYS A 2 22.62 -51.36 -49.00
C LYS A 2 23.18 -50.15 -48.21
N PRO A 3 24.51 -50.02 -48.03
CA PRO A 3 25.11 -48.95 -47.21
C PRO A 3 24.77 -47.54 -47.71
N ARG A 4 24.41 -47.41 -48.99
CA ARG A 4 23.93 -46.16 -49.59
C ARG A 4 22.59 -45.67 -49.00
N LEU A 5 21.70 -46.58 -48.63
CA LEU A 5 20.38 -46.23 -48.06
C LEU A 5 20.51 -45.69 -46.63
N LEU A 6 21.43 -46.26 -45.85
CA LEU A 6 21.76 -45.81 -44.49
C LEU A 6 22.44 -44.43 -44.48
N ALA A 7 23.35 -44.20 -45.44
CA ALA A 7 23.99 -42.89 -45.59
C ALA A 7 22.99 -41.81 -46.01
N SER A 8 22.05 -42.14 -46.91
CA SER A 8 21.01 -41.19 -47.34
C SER A 8 20.00 -40.85 -46.25
N THR A 9 19.59 -41.81 -45.40
CA THR A 9 18.72 -41.50 -44.25
C THR A 9 19.45 -40.73 -43.16
N LEU A 10 20.74 -41.00 -42.92
CA LEU A 10 21.53 -40.23 -41.95
C LEU A 10 21.76 -38.78 -42.43
N PHE A 11 22.04 -38.58 -43.72
CA PHE A 11 22.22 -37.25 -44.29
C PHE A 11 20.91 -36.44 -44.31
N LEU A 12 19.78 -37.09 -44.57
CA LEU A 12 18.46 -36.46 -44.50
C LEU A 12 18.06 -36.14 -43.05
N ALA A 13 18.40 -37.01 -42.09
CA ALA A 13 18.18 -36.74 -40.66
C ALA A 13 19.04 -35.57 -40.16
N ILE A 14 20.28 -35.43 -40.62
CA ILE A 14 21.16 -34.30 -40.29
C ILE A 14 20.69 -32.99 -40.94
N LEU A 15 20.10 -33.05 -42.14
CA LEU A 15 19.53 -31.87 -42.82
C LEU A 15 18.20 -31.39 -42.20
N ILE A 16 17.45 -32.27 -41.54
CA ILE A 16 16.17 -31.92 -40.87
C ILE A 16 16.37 -31.60 -39.37
N ALA A 17 17.46 -32.08 -38.76
CA ALA A 17 17.78 -31.87 -37.35
C ALA A 17 17.84 -30.39 -36.87
N PRO A 18 18.22 -29.37 -37.67
CA PRO A 18 18.23 -28.00 -37.15
C PRO A 18 16.87 -27.28 -37.26
N MET A 19 15.82 -27.90 -37.79
CA MET A 19 14.51 -27.23 -37.98
C MET A 19 13.54 -27.35 -36.79
N PHE A 20 13.93 -28.05 -35.72
CA PHE A 20 13.13 -28.14 -34.49
C PHE A 20 14.00 -28.04 -33.25
N VAL A 21 14.72 -26.92 -33.13
CA VAL A 21 14.85 -26.35 -31.79
C VAL A 21 13.59 -25.50 -31.64
N PRO A 22 12.65 -25.82 -30.74
CA PRO A 22 11.81 -24.75 -30.24
C PRO A 22 12.81 -23.82 -29.55
N VAL A 23 13.22 -22.78 -30.27
CA VAL A 23 13.35 -21.49 -29.60
C VAL A 23 11.94 -21.31 -29.05
N LEU A 24 11.73 -21.78 -27.82
CA LEU A 24 10.88 -21.05 -26.91
C LEU A 24 11.39 -19.65 -27.12
N ALA A 25 10.62 -18.84 -27.84
CA ALA A 25 10.76 -17.41 -27.69
C ALA A 25 10.64 -17.27 -26.18
N GLN A 26 11.79 -17.17 -25.50
CA GLN A 26 11.80 -16.59 -24.17
C GLN A 26 11.01 -15.32 -24.40
N PRO A 27 9.86 -15.17 -23.74
CA PRO A 27 9.14 -13.93 -23.90
C PRO A 27 10.17 -12.83 -23.65
N ASN A 28 10.30 -11.94 -24.64
CA ASN A 28 11.29 -10.88 -24.61
C ASN A 28 10.83 -9.96 -23.49
N HIS A 29 11.38 -10.18 -22.32
CA HIS A 29 10.90 -9.67 -21.08
C HIS A 29 12.06 -8.85 -20.53
N THR A 30 11.90 -7.54 -20.72
CA THR A 30 12.91 -6.49 -20.70
C THR A 30 12.55 -5.55 -19.56
N LEU A 31 12.72 -6.00 -18.32
CA LEU A 31 12.61 -5.07 -17.22
C LEU A 31 13.51 -3.87 -17.50
N GLU A 32 12.96 -2.67 -17.33
CA GLU A 32 13.71 -1.43 -17.46
C GLU A 32 13.40 -0.50 -16.28
N TRP A 33 14.29 0.46 -16.06
CA TRP A 33 14.02 1.52 -15.09
C TRP A 33 13.24 2.62 -15.80
N GLY A 34 12.05 2.93 -15.30
CA GLY A 34 11.22 4.04 -15.79
C GLY A 34 11.66 5.42 -15.29
N VAL A 35 12.80 5.51 -14.59
CA VAL A 35 13.38 6.73 -14.01
C VAL A 35 14.89 6.70 -14.13
N ASP A 36 15.52 7.87 -14.15
CA ASP A 36 16.97 8.02 -14.15
C ASP A 36 17.55 8.41 -12.78
N PRO A 37 18.82 8.05 -12.48
CA PRO A 37 19.52 8.59 -11.32
C PRO A 37 19.59 10.12 -11.35
N GLY A 38 19.25 10.75 -10.24
CA GLY A 38 19.15 12.20 -10.07
C GLY A 38 17.74 12.76 -10.19
N GLU A 39 16.75 11.95 -10.60
CA GLU A 39 15.35 12.36 -10.58
C GLU A 39 14.81 12.52 -9.15
N GLU A 40 13.85 13.44 -9.01
CA GLU A 40 13.23 13.79 -7.73
C GLU A 40 11.71 13.71 -7.82
N PHE A 41 11.11 13.05 -6.83
CA PHE A 41 9.68 12.86 -6.70
C PHE A 41 9.19 13.42 -5.38
N THR A 42 8.05 14.11 -5.39
CA THR A 42 7.48 14.70 -4.17
C THR A 42 6.52 13.73 -3.52
N TYR A 43 6.71 13.44 -2.25
CA TYR A 43 5.80 12.62 -1.47
C TYR A 43 5.19 13.40 -0.33
N VAL A 44 4.03 12.96 0.15
CA VAL A 44 3.36 13.56 1.30
C VAL A 44 2.83 12.49 2.25
N LEU A 45 3.02 12.73 3.55
CA LEU A 45 2.35 11.96 4.60
C LEU A 45 0.92 12.47 4.77
N GLN A 46 -0.04 11.93 4.03
CA GLN A 46 -1.43 12.42 4.05
C GLN A 46 -2.17 12.15 5.35
N ARG A 47 -1.79 11.07 6.04
CA ARG A 47 -2.39 10.67 7.31
C ARG A 47 -1.35 9.98 8.18
N ALA A 48 -1.34 10.34 9.46
CA ALA A 48 -0.66 9.62 10.52
C ALA A 48 -1.58 9.60 11.73
N TYR A 49 -2.32 8.50 11.88
CA TYR A 49 -3.21 8.28 13.01
C TYR A 49 -2.69 7.13 13.87
N TYR A 50 -2.63 7.38 15.18
CA TYR A 50 -2.24 6.41 16.19
C TYR A 50 -3.21 6.51 17.37
N ALA A 51 -3.83 5.40 17.77
CA ALA A 51 -4.77 5.38 18.90
C ALA A 51 -4.07 5.66 20.24
N ASP A 52 -2.77 5.33 20.34
CA ASP A 52 -1.91 5.60 21.49
C ASP A 52 -0.46 5.84 21.02
N SER A 53 0.40 6.34 21.92
CA SER A 53 1.80 6.64 21.61
C SER A 53 2.68 5.41 21.40
N ASN A 54 2.31 4.25 21.93
CA ASN A 54 3.09 3.02 21.74
C ASN A 54 2.95 2.49 20.31
N ASN A 55 1.77 2.66 19.72
CA ASN A 55 1.52 2.32 18.31
C ASN A 55 2.38 3.17 17.36
N MET A 56 2.64 4.44 17.69
CA MET A 56 3.58 5.28 16.95
C MET A 56 5.00 4.71 17.02
N ALA A 57 5.48 4.36 18.23
CA ALA A 57 6.81 3.80 18.39
C ALA A 57 7.00 2.48 17.61
N PHE A 58 5.97 1.63 17.59
CA PHE A 58 5.96 0.40 16.79
C PHE A 58 6.08 0.69 15.29
N ILE A 59 5.27 1.62 14.76
CA ILE A 59 5.32 1.97 13.34
C ILE A 59 6.63 2.64 12.94
N VAL A 60 7.17 3.52 13.78
CA VAL A 60 8.48 4.14 13.55
C VAL A 60 9.60 3.08 13.55
N ALA A 61 9.49 2.01 14.33
CA ALA A 61 10.46 0.92 14.25
C ALA A 61 10.42 0.18 12.89
N LEU A 62 9.26 0.16 12.22
CA LEU A 62 9.10 -0.45 10.88
C LEU A 62 9.43 0.53 9.74
N ILE A 63 9.10 1.81 9.92
CA ILE A 63 9.22 2.85 8.91
C ILE A 63 9.87 4.08 9.57
N PRO A 64 11.21 4.09 9.73
CA PRO A 64 11.84 5.02 10.65
C PRO A 64 11.83 6.48 10.19
N PHE A 65 11.73 6.74 8.88
CA PHE A 65 11.59 8.10 8.37
C PHE A 65 10.30 8.81 8.85
N LEU A 66 9.29 8.07 9.31
CA LEU A 66 8.07 8.67 9.88
C LEU A 66 8.32 9.42 11.18
N ALA A 67 9.43 9.18 11.88
CA ALA A 67 9.79 9.91 13.10
C ALA A 67 10.01 11.42 12.83
N GLU A 68 10.47 11.75 11.63
CA GLU A 68 10.84 13.09 11.19
C GLU A 68 9.74 13.78 10.37
N MET A 69 8.54 13.17 10.29
CA MET A 69 7.44 13.63 9.45
C MET A 69 6.15 13.82 10.22
N GLN A 70 5.41 14.88 9.86
CA GLN A 70 4.06 15.15 10.34
C GLN A 70 3.05 15.02 9.20
N ALA A 71 1.79 14.74 9.55
CA ALA A 71 0.72 14.69 8.56
C ALA A 71 0.59 16.03 7.82
N GLY A 72 0.57 16.00 6.49
CA GLY A 72 0.58 17.16 5.61
C GLY A 72 1.96 17.63 5.17
N GLN A 73 3.03 17.12 5.77
CA GLN A 73 4.39 17.48 5.35
C GLN A 73 4.79 16.72 4.10
N LYS A 74 5.44 17.46 3.20
CA LYS A 74 6.03 16.93 1.98
C LYS A 74 7.51 16.65 2.16
N VAL A 75 7.99 15.68 1.40
CA VAL A 75 9.39 15.26 1.32
C VAL A 75 9.74 15.01 -0.14
N LEU A 76 11.02 15.16 -0.46
CA LEU A 76 11.57 14.87 -1.77
C LEU A 76 12.28 13.52 -1.70
N LEU A 77 11.85 12.59 -2.53
CA LEU A 77 12.57 11.35 -2.77
C LEU A 77 13.49 11.58 -3.97
N ARG A 78 14.79 11.43 -3.79
CA ARG A 78 15.77 11.49 -4.88
C ARG A 78 16.31 10.11 -5.19
N VAL A 79 16.32 9.74 -6.46
CA VAL A 79 16.94 8.51 -6.93
C VAL A 79 18.45 8.71 -6.98
N ASP A 80 19.18 8.03 -6.11
CA ASP A 80 20.64 8.19 -6.02
C ASP A 80 21.37 7.13 -6.86
N HIS A 81 20.90 5.89 -6.80
CA HIS A 81 21.48 4.76 -7.52
C HIS A 81 20.42 3.72 -7.88
N LEU A 82 20.62 3.05 -9.00
CA LEU A 82 19.79 1.97 -9.50
C LEU A 82 20.71 0.79 -9.83
N ASP A 83 20.39 -0.39 -9.31
CA ASP A 83 21.13 -1.59 -9.66
C ASP A 83 20.97 -1.92 -11.15
N LEU A 84 21.97 -2.60 -11.70
CA LEU A 84 21.90 -3.09 -13.06
C LEU A 84 20.84 -4.18 -13.15
N ILE A 85 19.90 -4.03 -14.09
CA ILE A 85 18.94 -5.07 -14.41
C ILE A 85 19.67 -6.15 -15.22
N GLU A 86 19.79 -7.34 -14.65
CA GLU A 86 20.37 -8.48 -15.36
C GLU A 86 19.46 -8.92 -16.51
N SER A 87 20.06 -9.41 -17.60
CA SER A 87 19.32 -9.87 -18.79
C SER A 87 18.45 -11.11 -18.54
N SER A 88 18.61 -11.77 -17.41
CA SER A 88 17.82 -12.93 -17.01
C SER A 88 17.69 -12.96 -15.49
N ILE A 89 16.48 -12.80 -14.99
CA ILE A 89 16.15 -12.94 -13.57
C ILE A 89 15.39 -14.26 -13.44
N ASN A 90 15.85 -15.15 -12.56
CA ASN A 90 15.28 -16.49 -12.42
C ASN A 90 14.52 -16.68 -11.10
N GLU A 91 14.75 -15.79 -10.12
CA GLU A 91 14.14 -15.86 -8.79
C GLU A 91 14.04 -14.47 -8.15
N SER A 92 13.18 -14.32 -7.13
CA SER A 92 12.87 -13.03 -6.51
C SER A 92 14.05 -12.34 -5.83
N SER A 93 15.04 -13.10 -5.38
CA SER A 93 16.26 -12.55 -4.77
C SER A 93 17.20 -11.88 -5.76
N GLN A 94 16.96 -12.03 -7.06
CA GLN A 94 17.73 -11.42 -8.15
C GLN A 94 17.06 -10.15 -8.68
N LEU A 95 15.95 -9.71 -8.06
CA LEU A 95 15.34 -8.44 -8.42
C LEU A 95 16.27 -7.28 -8.04
N PRO A 96 16.55 -6.34 -8.96
CA PRO A 96 17.46 -5.25 -8.71
C PRO A 96 16.83 -4.21 -7.79
N ASP A 97 17.64 -3.63 -6.90
CA ASP A 97 17.18 -2.62 -5.96
C ASP A 97 17.37 -1.21 -6.51
N SER A 98 16.44 -0.33 -6.14
CA SER A 98 16.61 1.11 -6.23
C SER A 98 17.11 1.67 -4.90
N TYR A 99 18.01 2.63 -4.93
CA TYR A 99 18.53 3.31 -3.76
C TYR A 99 18.16 4.79 -3.82
N CYS A 100 17.25 5.18 -2.95
CA CYS A 100 16.72 6.53 -2.89
C CYS A 100 17.09 7.22 -1.58
N ASN A 101 17.22 8.53 -1.61
CA ASN A 101 17.33 9.35 -0.41
C ASN A 101 16.06 10.15 -0.21
N LEU A 102 15.57 10.16 1.04
CA LEU A 102 14.46 11.00 1.43
C LEU A 102 14.99 12.28 2.07
N LEU A 103 14.61 13.40 1.49
CA LEU A 103 15.01 14.75 1.89
C LEU A 103 13.77 15.52 2.34
N ARG A 104 13.93 16.37 3.35
CA ARG A 104 12.86 17.27 3.78
C ARG A 104 12.69 18.37 2.73
N GLU A 105 11.45 18.65 2.30
CA GLU A 105 11.20 19.57 1.17
C GLU A 105 11.65 21.02 1.46
N ASN A 106 11.57 21.47 2.71
CA ASN A 106 11.81 22.87 3.08
C ASN A 106 13.30 23.27 3.17
N ASP A 107 14.17 22.35 3.59
CA ASP A 107 15.60 22.62 3.87
C ASP A 107 16.54 21.61 3.18
N SER A 108 15.98 20.66 2.42
CA SER A 108 16.70 19.56 1.76
C SER A 108 17.56 18.72 2.71
N ALA A 109 17.26 18.74 4.02
CA ALA A 109 17.96 17.92 4.99
C ALA A 109 17.65 16.45 4.75
N LEU A 110 18.68 15.61 4.81
CA LEU A 110 18.55 14.16 4.69
C LEU A 110 17.77 13.61 5.89
N ILE A 111 16.61 13.03 5.62
CA ILE A 111 15.77 12.31 6.59
C ILE A 111 16.23 10.86 6.67
N MET A 112 16.43 10.22 5.52
CA MET A 112 16.85 8.83 5.43
C MET A 112 17.59 8.59 4.13
N ALA A 113 18.65 7.77 4.21
CA ALA A 113 19.46 7.39 3.05
C ALA A 113 19.27 5.92 2.70
N ASN A 114 19.57 5.58 1.44
CA ASN A 114 19.56 4.21 0.91
C ASN A 114 18.23 3.49 1.13
N LEU A 115 17.11 4.20 0.94
CA LEU A 115 15.78 3.61 0.92
C LEU A 115 15.60 2.77 -0.34
N THR A 116 15.09 1.55 -0.16
CA THR A 116 14.73 0.65 -1.25
C THR A 116 13.22 0.49 -1.38
N GLY A 117 12.75 -0.02 -2.52
CA GLY A 117 11.34 -0.33 -2.76
C GLY A 117 10.44 0.89 -3.02
N PHE A 118 11.01 2.07 -3.25
CA PHE A 118 10.25 3.26 -3.69
C PHE A 118 10.16 3.38 -5.21
N VAL A 119 11.09 2.76 -5.93
CA VAL A 119 11.09 2.63 -7.38
C VAL A 119 11.32 1.17 -7.69
N GLU A 120 10.48 0.59 -8.54
CA GLU A 120 10.57 -0.78 -9.00
C GLU A 120 10.75 -0.79 -10.53
N PRO A 121 11.43 -1.80 -11.11
CA PRO A 121 11.52 -1.95 -12.56
C PRO A 121 10.14 -2.13 -13.22
N ILE A 122 10.02 -1.73 -14.49
CA ILE A 122 8.76 -1.73 -15.26
C ILE A 122 8.74 -2.76 -16.40
N ASP A 123 7.68 -2.73 -17.23
CA ASP A 123 7.46 -3.47 -18.48
C ASP A 123 7.19 -4.97 -18.42
N ASP A 124 7.75 -5.70 -17.46
CA ASP A 124 7.51 -7.15 -17.34
C ASP A 124 6.77 -7.52 -16.04
N TRP A 125 5.53 -7.05 -15.97
CA TRP A 125 4.64 -7.24 -14.83
C TRP A 125 4.17 -8.68 -14.66
N GLU A 126 4.04 -9.44 -15.76
CA GLU A 126 3.68 -10.86 -15.71
C GLU A 126 4.79 -11.67 -15.04
N PHE A 127 6.06 -11.41 -15.36
CA PHE A 127 7.19 -12.00 -14.64
C PHE A 127 7.28 -11.55 -13.18
N LEU A 128 7.08 -10.26 -12.91
CA LEU A 128 7.06 -9.75 -11.53
C LEU A 128 5.93 -10.38 -10.71
N ASP A 129 4.78 -10.69 -11.33
CA ASP A 129 3.70 -11.47 -10.73
C ASP A 129 4.15 -12.91 -10.46
N GLU A 130 4.67 -13.62 -11.46
CA GLU A 130 5.14 -15.01 -11.31
C GLU A 130 6.21 -15.14 -10.22
N VAL A 131 7.17 -14.22 -10.17
CA VAL A 131 8.27 -14.22 -9.20
C VAL A 131 7.81 -13.80 -7.80
N LYS A 132 6.86 -12.87 -7.65
CA LYS A 132 6.27 -12.51 -6.35
C LYS A 132 5.32 -13.60 -5.83
N ASN A 133 4.58 -14.29 -6.70
CA ASN A 133 3.71 -15.42 -6.34
C ASN A 133 4.47 -16.65 -5.83
N ILE A 134 5.75 -16.82 -6.18
CA ILE A 134 6.60 -17.91 -5.65
C ILE A 134 6.83 -17.80 -4.13
N THR A 135 6.58 -16.64 -3.51
CA THR A 135 6.78 -16.45 -2.07
C THR A 135 5.72 -17.12 -1.17
N GLY A 136 4.62 -17.66 -1.71
CA GLY A 136 3.66 -18.47 -0.94
C GLY A 136 3.01 -17.74 0.25
N THR A 137 2.96 -16.40 0.21
CA THR A 137 2.50 -15.59 1.34
C THR A 137 0.98 -15.55 1.38
N GLU A 138 0.37 -16.33 2.28
CA GLU A 138 -1.08 -16.27 2.54
C GLU A 138 -1.52 -14.82 2.89
N GLY A 139 -2.65 -14.39 2.32
CA GLY A 139 -3.21 -13.07 2.55
C GLY A 139 -2.69 -11.95 1.62
N LEU A 140 -1.85 -12.27 0.64
CA LEU A 140 -1.44 -11.34 -0.42
C LEU A 140 -2.49 -11.30 -1.55
N THR A 141 -2.86 -10.11 -1.99
CA THR A 141 -3.72 -9.84 -3.16
C THR A 141 -3.00 -8.87 -4.07
N LEU A 142 -2.95 -9.17 -5.36
CA LEU A 142 -2.31 -8.32 -6.35
C LEU A 142 -3.27 -7.22 -6.81
N ILE A 143 -2.71 -6.03 -7.04
CA ILE A 143 -3.38 -4.93 -7.73
C ILE A 143 -2.78 -4.90 -9.13
N ASP A 144 -3.64 -5.01 -10.13
CA ASP A 144 -3.26 -4.83 -11.53
C ASP A 144 -4.36 -4.04 -12.24
N THR A 145 -4.05 -2.80 -12.59
CA THR A 145 -4.95 -1.86 -13.28
C THR A 145 -4.24 -1.26 -14.48
N GLU A 146 -4.92 -0.41 -15.26
CA GLU A 146 -4.31 0.28 -16.39
C GLU A 146 -3.12 1.16 -15.95
N ASP A 147 -3.29 1.93 -14.87
CA ASP A 147 -2.31 2.93 -14.44
C ASP A 147 -1.35 2.41 -13.35
N TYR A 148 -1.82 1.49 -12.50
CA TYR A 148 -1.11 1.05 -11.31
C TYR A 148 -1.01 -0.46 -11.22
N TRP A 149 0.05 -0.90 -10.56
CA TRP A 149 0.19 -2.27 -10.06
C TRP A 149 0.61 -2.24 -8.58
N GLY A 150 0.60 -3.38 -7.90
CA GLY A 150 1.09 -3.48 -6.53
C GLY A 150 0.44 -4.61 -5.74
N THR A 151 0.38 -4.44 -4.41
CA THR A 151 -0.08 -5.51 -3.52
C THR A 151 -0.91 -4.98 -2.35
N ILE A 152 -1.80 -5.83 -1.87
CA ILE A 152 -2.50 -5.71 -0.60
C ILE A 152 -2.19 -6.97 0.19
N TRP A 153 -1.49 -6.83 1.30
CA TRP A 153 -1.31 -7.91 2.26
C TRP A 153 -2.26 -7.72 3.45
N THR A 154 -3.00 -8.77 3.80
CA THR A 154 -3.92 -8.77 4.95
C THR A 154 -3.63 -9.98 5.86
N ALA A 155 -3.48 -9.71 7.15
CA ALA A 155 -3.32 -10.75 8.16
C ALA A 155 -4.10 -10.43 9.44
N VAL A 156 -4.34 -11.46 10.24
CA VAL A 156 -4.93 -11.31 11.57
C VAL A 156 -3.91 -11.79 12.59
N ILE A 157 -3.53 -10.90 13.51
CA ILE A 157 -2.66 -11.22 14.64
C ILE A 157 -3.48 -11.15 15.93
N SER A 158 -3.31 -12.15 16.80
CA SER A 158 -3.97 -12.17 18.10
C SER A 158 -3.23 -11.23 19.06
N GLY A 159 -3.93 -10.21 19.56
CA GLY A 159 -3.39 -9.27 20.55
C GLY A 159 -3.32 -9.89 21.95
N SER A 160 -2.48 -9.30 22.82
CA SER A 160 -2.20 -9.77 24.19
C SER A 160 -3.38 -9.71 25.18
N GLY A 161 -4.60 -9.45 24.71
CA GLY A 161 -5.84 -9.41 25.49
C GLY A 161 -6.98 -10.24 24.88
N GLY A 162 -6.68 -11.11 23.90
CA GLY A 162 -7.70 -11.92 23.20
C GLY A 162 -8.47 -11.15 22.11
N SER A 163 -8.09 -9.90 21.83
CA SER A 163 -8.61 -9.12 20.72
C SER A 163 -7.81 -9.37 19.45
N ASP A 164 -8.49 -9.71 18.37
CA ASP A 164 -7.85 -9.84 17.06
C ASP A 164 -7.56 -8.46 16.46
N ILE A 165 -6.37 -8.32 15.88
CA ILE A 165 -5.92 -7.14 15.15
C ILE A 165 -5.79 -7.53 13.69
N THR A 166 -6.61 -6.91 12.84
CA THR A 166 -6.47 -7.03 11.39
C THR A 166 -5.43 -6.02 10.93
N VAL A 167 -4.38 -6.54 10.29
CA VAL A 167 -3.33 -5.78 9.64
C VAL A 167 -3.60 -5.77 8.15
N ARG A 168 -3.52 -4.59 7.53
CA ARG A 168 -3.57 -4.38 6.09
C ARG A 168 -2.41 -3.49 5.67
N LEU A 169 -1.53 -4.01 4.82
CA LEU A 169 -0.48 -3.28 4.13
C LEU A 169 -0.88 -3.16 2.67
N GLU A 170 -0.82 -1.95 2.11
CA GLU A 170 -1.12 -1.72 0.71
C GLU A 170 -0.02 -0.86 0.09
N MET A 171 0.53 -1.36 -1.02
CA MET A 171 1.56 -0.70 -1.81
C MET A 171 1.11 -0.66 -3.25
N ARG A 172 1.21 0.50 -3.89
CA ARG A 172 0.90 0.68 -5.31
C ARG A 172 2.00 1.48 -5.97
N TYR A 173 2.32 1.10 -7.18
CA TYR A 173 3.34 1.68 -8.03
C TYR A 173 2.72 2.06 -9.36
N GLU A 174 3.24 3.11 -9.97
CA GLU A 174 2.81 3.56 -11.29
C GLU A 174 3.45 2.68 -12.35
N LYS A 175 2.67 2.23 -13.34
CA LYS A 175 3.21 1.42 -14.42
C LYS A 175 4.10 2.21 -15.39
N GLU A 176 3.83 3.51 -15.52
CA GLU A 176 4.57 4.40 -16.43
C GLU A 176 6.04 4.55 -16.05
N ASN A 177 6.33 4.69 -14.75
CA ASN A 177 7.67 5.03 -14.26
C ASN A 177 8.17 4.13 -13.11
N GLY A 178 7.34 3.22 -12.60
CA GLY A 178 7.70 2.31 -11.51
C GLY A 178 7.78 2.96 -10.13
N THR A 179 7.46 4.25 -10.00
CA THR A 179 7.51 4.97 -8.72
C THR A 179 6.36 4.54 -7.80
N LEU A 180 6.64 4.50 -6.50
CA LEU A 180 5.63 4.24 -5.48
C LEU A 180 4.58 5.36 -5.55
N SER A 181 3.34 5.02 -5.85
CA SER A 181 2.22 5.95 -5.87
C SER A 181 1.54 6.04 -4.51
N TYR A 182 1.38 4.90 -3.84
CA TYR A 182 0.58 4.78 -2.62
C TYR A 182 1.14 3.74 -1.66
N LEU A 183 1.33 4.14 -0.41
CA LEU A 183 1.67 3.27 0.70
C LEU A 183 0.68 3.50 1.85
N ARG A 184 0.04 2.43 2.32
CA ARG A 184 -0.81 2.46 3.51
C ARG A 184 -0.53 1.32 4.46
N HIS A 185 -0.34 1.69 5.73
CA HIS A 185 -0.37 0.77 6.86
C HIS A 185 -1.65 1.01 7.66
N LYS A 186 -2.51 0.00 7.73
CA LYS A 186 -3.75 0.06 8.50
C LYS A 186 -3.87 -1.11 9.47
N TYR A 187 -4.03 -0.79 10.74
CA TYR A 187 -4.24 -1.77 11.81
C TYR A 187 -5.58 -1.46 12.47
N THR A 188 -6.43 -2.46 12.59
CA THR A 188 -7.79 -2.28 13.13
C THR A 188 -8.13 -3.38 14.13
N THR A 189 -8.88 -3.03 15.16
CA THR A 189 -9.45 -4.00 16.11
C THR A 189 -10.88 -3.63 16.45
N LEU A 190 -11.80 -4.60 16.43
CA LEU A 190 -13.23 -4.41 16.71
C LEU A 190 -13.87 -3.25 15.91
N GLY A 191 -13.41 -3.03 14.67
CA GLY A 191 -13.89 -1.95 13.81
C GLY A 191 -13.34 -0.55 14.13
N ASN A 192 -12.41 -0.41 15.08
CA ASN A 192 -11.71 0.83 15.36
C ASN A 192 -10.29 0.79 14.77
N ASP A 193 -9.85 1.92 14.23
CA ASP A 193 -8.48 2.08 13.75
C ASP A 193 -7.53 2.20 14.96
N LEU A 194 -6.46 1.40 14.97
CA LEU A 194 -5.34 1.52 15.92
C LEU A 194 -4.21 2.34 15.31
N ILE A 195 -3.93 2.08 14.03
CA ILE A 195 -2.94 2.75 13.21
C ILE A 195 -3.57 2.96 11.83
N ASP A 196 -3.46 4.18 11.29
CA ASP A 196 -3.76 4.46 9.87
C ASP A 196 -2.74 5.47 9.35
N VAL A 197 -1.77 4.99 8.59
CA VAL A 197 -0.71 5.80 7.98
C VAL A 197 -0.85 5.72 6.47
N ILE A 198 -0.90 6.88 5.81
CA ILE A 198 -1.02 7.00 4.35
C ILE A 198 0.09 7.92 3.85
N PHE A 199 0.95 7.38 3.01
CA PHE A 199 2.06 8.08 2.36
C PHE A 199 1.93 7.92 0.85
N VAL A 200 1.96 9.01 0.10
CA VAL A 200 1.63 8.98 -1.34
C VAL A 200 2.54 9.88 -2.15
N HIS A 201 2.69 9.54 -3.43
CA HIS A 201 3.24 10.44 -4.43
C HIS A 201 2.28 11.63 -4.56
N TRP A 202 2.81 12.85 -4.38
CA TRP A 202 2.04 14.08 -4.43
C TRP A 202 2.15 14.74 -5.81
N TYR A 203 0.99 15.08 -6.37
CA TYR A 203 0.87 15.83 -7.61
C TYR A 203 0.27 17.22 -7.39
N PRO A 204 0.60 18.22 -8.24
CA PRO A 204 -0.02 19.54 -8.18
C PRO A 204 -1.55 19.48 -8.15
N GLY A 205 -2.15 20.09 -7.13
CA GLY A 205 -3.59 20.10 -6.92
C GLY A 205 -4.12 19.01 -5.99
N MET A 206 -3.28 18.04 -5.59
CA MET A 206 -3.68 17.04 -4.58
C MET A 206 -3.67 17.62 -3.15
N PRO A 207 -4.63 17.23 -2.30
CA PRO A 207 -4.62 17.62 -0.89
C PRO A 207 -3.43 17.00 -0.16
N THR A 208 -2.81 17.76 0.73
CA THR A 208 -1.70 17.27 1.56
C THR A 208 -2.18 16.51 2.78
N ILE A 209 -3.42 16.71 3.23
CA ILE A 209 -4.02 16.02 4.38
C ILE A 209 -5.37 15.44 3.96
N VAL A 210 -5.60 14.16 4.31
CA VAL A 210 -6.90 13.51 4.11
C VAL A 210 -7.60 13.36 5.46
N ALA A 211 -8.70 14.10 5.64
CA ALA A 211 -9.49 14.10 6.86
C ALA A 211 -9.86 12.66 7.29
N GLY A 212 -9.61 12.34 8.56
CA GLY A 212 -9.98 11.06 9.18
C GLY A 212 -11.44 10.73 8.91
N GLY A 213 -11.74 9.49 8.54
CA GLY A 213 -13.13 9.03 8.55
C GLY A 213 -13.68 9.18 9.97
N ILE A 214 -14.89 9.71 10.13
CA ILE A 214 -15.50 9.84 11.45
C ILE A 214 -15.57 8.44 12.07
N GLN A 215 -14.92 8.24 13.21
CA GLN A 215 -14.96 6.95 13.91
C GLN A 215 -16.42 6.56 14.15
N THR A 216 -16.79 5.36 13.71
CA THR A 216 -18.16 4.83 13.82
C THR A 216 -18.65 4.88 15.27
N THR A 217 -17.76 4.66 16.24
CA THR A 217 -18.01 4.79 17.68
C THR A 217 -18.40 6.21 18.08
N THR A 218 -17.72 7.23 17.56
CA THR A 218 -18.06 8.64 17.78
C THR A 218 -19.44 8.95 17.19
N LEU A 219 -19.72 8.44 15.99
CA LEU A 219 -21.03 8.58 15.36
C LEU A 219 -22.13 7.91 16.20
N MET A 220 -21.85 6.72 16.75
CA MET A 220 -22.78 5.99 17.60
C MET A 220 -23.05 6.72 18.93
N ILE A 221 -22.01 7.30 19.56
CA ILE A 221 -22.16 8.12 20.78
C ILE A 221 -23.04 9.34 20.50
N ILE A 222 -22.82 10.03 19.37
CA ILE A 222 -23.64 11.20 18.97
C ILE A 222 -25.10 10.78 18.77
N VAL A 223 -25.34 9.67 18.05
CA VAL A 223 -26.70 9.16 17.79
C VAL A 223 -27.39 8.75 19.09
N VAL A 224 -26.73 7.97 19.95
CA VAL A 224 -27.28 7.54 21.25
C VAL A 224 -27.57 8.74 22.15
N SER A 225 -26.64 9.69 22.23
CA SER A 225 -26.81 10.91 23.03
C SER A 225 -27.95 11.78 22.50
N GLY A 226 -28.10 11.89 21.18
CA GLY A 226 -29.19 12.62 20.53
C GLY A 226 -30.56 11.98 20.82
N VAL A 227 -30.66 10.64 20.70
CA VAL A 227 -31.88 9.90 20.99
C VAL A 227 -32.25 10.02 22.47
N MET A 228 -31.29 9.86 23.39
CA MET A 228 -31.54 10.03 24.83
C MET A 228 -31.97 11.45 25.18
N GLY A 229 -31.36 12.46 24.55
CA GLY A 229 -31.77 13.86 24.71
C GLY A 229 -33.21 14.10 24.27
N LEU A 230 -33.63 13.52 23.14
CA LEU A 230 -35.01 13.59 22.66
C LEU A 230 -36.00 12.87 23.61
N ILE A 231 -35.63 11.70 24.14
CA ILE A 231 -36.47 10.97 25.10
C ILE A 231 -36.66 11.80 26.37
N ILE A 232 -35.58 12.37 26.92
CA ILE A 232 -35.65 13.21 28.12
C ILE A 232 -36.49 14.46 27.85
N ALA A 233 -36.27 15.14 26.72
CA ALA A 233 -37.05 16.31 26.34
C ALA A 233 -38.55 15.98 26.20
N PHE A 234 -38.88 14.83 25.62
CA PHE A 234 -40.26 14.36 25.50
C PHE A 234 -40.89 14.08 26.88
N ILE A 235 -40.18 13.40 27.78
CA ILE A 235 -40.65 13.12 29.15
C ILE A 235 -40.87 14.42 29.91
N VAL A 236 -39.92 15.37 29.85
CA VAL A 236 -40.02 16.68 30.51
C VAL A 236 -41.19 17.48 29.95
N TYR A 237 -41.33 17.56 28.63
CA TYR A 237 -42.45 18.25 27.99
C TYR A 237 -43.80 17.66 28.42
N ARG A 238 -43.92 16.33 28.44
CA ARG A 238 -45.14 15.65 28.87
C ARG A 238 -45.41 15.85 30.36
N GLY A 239 -44.37 15.86 31.20
CA GLY A 239 -44.46 16.14 32.63
C GLY A 239 -44.85 17.59 32.95
N ILE A 240 -44.37 18.57 32.18
CA ILE A 240 -44.77 19.98 32.30
C ILE A 240 -46.21 20.16 31.85
N LYS A 241 -46.60 19.58 30.71
CA LYS A 241 -47.98 19.67 30.19
C LYS A 241 -49.01 18.93 31.06
N GLY A 242 -48.58 17.89 31.79
CA GLY A 242 -49.42 17.13 32.73
C GLY A 242 -49.61 17.78 34.10
N ARG A 243 -48.82 18.80 34.47
CA ARG A 243 -49.05 19.56 35.70
C ARG A 243 -50.07 20.66 35.45
N LYS A 244 -51.30 20.48 35.95
CA LYS A 244 -52.27 21.59 36.12
C LYS A 244 -51.54 22.77 36.78
N SER A 245 -51.73 23.99 36.29
CA SER A 245 -51.13 25.17 36.90
C SER A 245 -51.65 25.32 38.34
N VAL A 246 -50.84 25.91 39.25
CA VAL A 246 -51.24 26.13 40.65
C VAL A 246 -52.58 26.87 40.74
N VAL A 247 -52.87 27.73 39.76
CA VAL A 247 -54.14 28.48 39.63
C VAL A 247 -55.35 27.55 39.37
N GLN A 248 -55.17 26.44 38.64
CA GLN A 248 -56.23 25.45 38.41
C GLN A 248 -56.46 24.48 39.57
N ARG A 249 -55.54 24.39 40.54
CA ARG A 249 -55.69 23.53 41.72
C ARG A 249 -56.32 24.24 42.93
N LEU A 250 -56.44 25.56 42.88
CA LEU A 250 -57.04 26.38 43.95
C LEU A 250 -58.53 26.69 43.71
N GLY A 251 -59.09 26.23 42.59
CA GLY A 251 -60.51 26.38 42.23
C GLY A 251 -61.31 25.06 42.27
N GLU A 252 -60.69 23.96 42.71
CA GLU A 252 -61.37 22.73 43.19
C GLU A 252 -61.41 22.78 44.73
#